data_AF-A0AAJ6EU95-F1
#
_entry.id   AF-A0AAJ6EU95-F1
#
_cell.length_a   1.000
_cell.length_b   1.000
_cell.length_c   1.000
_cell.angle_alpha   90.00
_cell.angle_beta   90.00
_cell.angle_gamma   90.00
#
_symmetry.space_group_name_H-M   'P 1'
#
loop_
_entity.id
_entity.type
_entity.pdbx_description
1 polymer ?
#
loop_
_entity_poly.entity_id
_entity_poly.type
_entity_poly.pdbx_seq_one_letter_code
_entity_poly.pdbx_strand_id
1 'polypeptide(L)'
;MRATIRSLHIPRQTPGTLAEIAQQINPLLRGWIGYYGRFSRSALFSLVDYVNQKLKGWIMRKYKRFRLHKTGASLFLRKLARDNAELFVRWKLFGTATFN
;
A
#
# COMPACT_ATOMS: atom_id res chain seq x y z
N MET A 1 13.06 4.90 4.49
CA MET A 1 11.79 4.56 3.79
C MET A 1 10.82 3.76 4.66
N ARG A 2 11.14 2.51 5.07
CA ARG A 2 10.21 1.68 5.89
C ARG A 2 9.86 2.31 7.24
N ALA A 3 10.81 2.95 7.92
CA ALA A 3 10.57 3.65 9.20
C ALA A 3 9.52 4.76 9.06
N THR A 4 9.60 5.57 7.99
CA THR A 4 8.62 6.61 7.66
C THR A 4 7.23 6.04 7.40
N ILE A 5 7.11 4.93 6.66
CA ILE A 5 5.81 4.26 6.48
C ILE A 5 5.29 3.68 7.80
N ARG A 6 6.18 3.17 8.65
CA ARG A 6 5.82 2.64 9.97
C ARG A 6 5.26 3.73 10.89
N SER A 7 5.83 4.94 10.87
CA SER A 7 5.39 6.06 11.72
C SER A 7 4.01 6.62 11.34
N LEU A 8 3.51 6.34 10.13
CA LEU A 8 2.14 6.66 9.74
C LEU A 8 1.09 5.79 10.47
N HIS A 9 1.49 4.67 11.09
CA HIS A 9 0.58 3.79 11.82
C HIS A 9 -0.65 3.34 11.01
N ILE A 10 -0.52 3.20 9.68
CA ILE A 10 -1.61 2.89 8.73
C ILE A 10 -2.60 1.81 9.23
N PRO A 11 -2.18 0.66 9.79
CA PRO A 11 -3.13 -0.35 10.29
C PRO A 11 -4.09 0.16 11.38
N ARG A 12 -3.73 1.21 12.12
CA ARG A 12 -4.55 1.80 13.19
C ARG A 12 -5.50 2.88 12.69
N GLN A 13 -5.38 3.33 11.44
CA GLN A 13 -6.24 4.35 10.84
C GLN A 13 -7.59 3.77 10.36
N THR A 14 -8.24 2.93 11.17
CA THR A 14 -9.48 2.22 10.79
C THR A 14 -10.68 3.12 10.43
N PRO A 15 -10.94 4.28 11.06
CA PRO A 15 -12.04 5.15 10.63
C PRO A 15 -11.79 5.72 9.24
N GLY A 16 -10.53 6.03 8.91
CA GLY A 16 -10.16 6.69 7.66
C GLY A 16 -10.40 5.87 6.40
N THR A 17 -10.42 6.53 5.25
CA THR A 17 -10.66 5.91 3.94
C THR A 17 -9.37 5.46 3.26
N LEU A 18 -9.48 4.61 2.23
CA LEU A 18 -8.32 4.23 1.42
C LEU A 18 -7.71 5.47 0.72
N ALA A 19 -8.53 6.43 0.33
CA ALA A 19 -8.10 7.67 -0.31
C ALA A 19 -7.28 8.56 0.63
N GLU A 20 -7.71 8.73 1.89
CA GLU A 20 -6.94 9.47 2.91
C GLU A 20 -5.57 8.84 3.18
N ILE A 21 -5.51 7.50 3.25
CA ILE A 21 -4.25 6.77 3.39
C ILE A 21 -3.38 7.00 2.15
N ALA A 22 -3.97 7.00 0.96
CA ALA A 22 -3.26 7.25 -0.28
C ALA A 22 -2.68 8.67 -0.34
N GLN A 23 -3.42 9.69 0.13
CA GLN A 23 -2.94 11.07 0.21
C GLN A 23 -1.68 11.20 1.10
N GLN A 24 -1.59 10.44 2.19
CA GLN A 24 -0.40 10.43 3.06
C GLN A 24 0.80 9.73 2.39
N ILE A 25 0.56 8.64 1.66
CA ILE A 25 1.62 7.77 1.13
C ILE A 25 2.13 8.24 -0.23
N ASN A 26 1.28 8.81 -1.08
CA ASN A 26 1.62 9.16 -2.46
C ASN A 26 2.78 10.15 -2.60
N PRO A 27 2.86 11.24 -1.81
CA PRO A 27 4.00 12.16 -1.89
C PRO A 27 5.33 11.49 -1.54
N LEU A 28 5.33 10.63 -0.52
CA LEU A 28 6.52 9.86 -0.10
C LEU A 28 6.95 8.88 -1.19
N LEU A 29 5.98 8.16 -1.78
CA LEU A 29 6.26 7.23 -2.88
C LEU A 29 6.81 7.96 -4.11
N ARG A 30 6.29 9.15 -4.46
CA ARG A 30 6.82 9.96 -5.58
C ARG A 30 8.28 10.33 -5.35
N GLY A 31 8.62 10.85 -4.17
CA GLY A 31 10.00 11.21 -3.84
C GLY A 31 10.95 10.01 -3.91
N TRP A 32 10.57 8.87 -3.33
CA TRP A 32 11.40 7.67 -3.36
C TRP A 32 11.49 7.03 -4.73
N ILE A 33 10.42 7.04 -5.54
CA ILE A 33 10.47 6.56 -6.92
C ILE A 33 11.38 7.47 -7.76
N GLY A 34 11.28 8.79 -7.61
CA GLY A 34 12.16 9.73 -8.31
C GLY A 34 13.63 9.51 -7.98
N TYR A 35 13.95 9.32 -6.70
CA TYR A 35 15.33 9.15 -6.24
C TYR A 35 15.88 7.73 -6.51
N TYR A 36 15.15 6.67 -6.15
CA TYR A 36 15.63 5.29 -6.22
C TYR A 36 15.25 4.56 -7.52
N GLY A 37 14.37 5.13 -8.35
CA GLY A 37 13.82 4.53 -9.58
C GLY A 37 14.87 4.04 -10.56
N ARG A 38 15.94 4.82 -10.72
CA ARG A 38 17.03 4.52 -11.66
C ARG A 38 18.07 3.56 -11.09
N PHE A 39 18.29 3.60 -9.78
CA PHE A 39 19.48 3.00 -9.16
C PHE A 39 19.19 1.74 -8.35
N SER A 40 17.96 1.55 -7.85
CA SER A 40 17.64 0.39 -7.01
C SER A 40 16.18 -0.05 -7.12
N ARG A 41 15.91 -0.85 -8.16
CA ARG A 41 14.58 -1.45 -8.37
C ARG A 41 14.18 -2.40 -7.23
N SER A 42 15.14 -3.15 -6.67
CA SER A 42 14.90 -4.09 -5.57
C SER A 42 14.51 -3.36 -4.26
N ALA A 43 15.13 -2.22 -3.96
CA ALA A 43 14.74 -1.38 -2.83
C ALA A 43 13.32 -0.83 -3.00
N LEU A 44 12.97 -0.40 -4.23
CA LEU A 44 11.62 0.04 -4.54
C LEU A 44 10.58 -1.08 -4.42
N PHE A 45 10.90 -2.30 -4.85
CA PHE A 45 10.01 -3.46 -4.69
C PHE A 45 9.82 -3.81 -3.19
N SER A 46 10.90 -3.79 -2.42
CA SER A 46 10.86 -4.03 -0.97
C SER A 46 10.03 -3.01 -0.19
N LEU A 47 9.96 -1.77 -0.69
CA LEU A 47 9.17 -0.69 -0.13
C LEU A 47 7.67 -0.86 -0.40
N VAL A 48 7.29 -1.24 -1.62
CA VAL A 48 5.87 -1.50 -1.96
C VAL A 48 5.32 -2.60 -1.14
N ASP A 49 6.08 -3.69 -1.06
CA ASP A 49 5.56 -4.88 -0.43
C ASP A 49 5.27 -4.55 1.03
N TYR A 50 6.14 -3.73 1.64
CA TYR A 50 5.90 -3.16 2.95
C TYR A 50 4.62 -2.30 3.03
N VAL A 51 4.39 -1.40 2.07
CA VAL A 51 3.15 -0.60 2.01
C VAL A 51 1.92 -1.50 1.85
N ASN A 52 1.95 -2.46 0.93
CA ASN A 52 0.89 -3.45 0.71
C ASN A 52 0.62 -4.27 1.98
N GLN A 53 1.65 -4.66 2.73
CA GLN A 53 1.49 -5.33 4.02
C GLN A 53 0.77 -4.43 5.05
N LYS A 54 1.07 -3.13 5.10
CA LYS A 54 0.36 -2.20 5.99
C LYS A 54 -1.09 -1.98 5.56
N LEU A 55 -1.37 -1.86 4.27
CA LEU A 55 -2.72 -1.78 3.73
C LEU A 55 -3.52 -3.06 3.99
N LYS A 56 -2.91 -4.24 3.83
CA LYS A 56 -3.51 -5.53 4.23
C LYS A 56 -3.88 -5.51 5.72
N GLY A 57 -2.95 -5.09 6.59
CA GLY A 57 -3.21 -4.96 8.02
C GLY A 57 -4.34 -3.99 8.37
N TRP A 58 -4.45 -2.87 7.63
CA TRP A 58 -5.56 -1.93 7.76
C TRP A 58 -6.89 -2.54 7.33
N ILE A 59 -6.95 -3.24 6.18
CA ILE A 59 -8.15 -3.96 5.73
C ILE A 59 -8.61 -4.98 6.77
N MET A 60 -7.68 -5.78 7.30
CA MET A 60 -7.99 -6.80 8.30
C MET A 60 -8.55 -6.19 9.59
N ARG A 61 -8.15 -4.97 9.95
CA ARG A 61 -8.65 -4.26 11.13
C ARG A 61 -9.96 -3.52 10.87
N LYS A 62 -10.12 -2.90 9.69
CA LYS A 62 -11.32 -2.14 9.31
C LYS A 62 -12.52 -3.06 9.06
N TYR A 63 -12.30 -4.20 8.41
CA TYR A 63 -13.37 -5.12 8.03
C TYR A 63 -13.29 -6.42 8.84
N LYS A 64 -14.26 -6.63 9.74
CA LYS A 64 -14.31 -7.80 10.63
C LYS A 64 -14.20 -9.13 9.87
N ARG A 65 -14.80 -9.23 8.67
CA ARG A 65 -14.74 -10.42 7.80
C ARG A 65 -13.33 -10.82 7.35
N PHE A 66 -12.33 -9.94 7.50
CA PHE A 66 -10.94 -10.20 7.11
C PHE A 66 -9.98 -10.34 8.29
N ARG A 67 -10.44 -10.27 9.55
CA ARG A 67 -9.59 -10.17 10.75
C ARG A 67 -8.51 -11.25 10.85
N LEU A 68 -8.80 -12.47 10.41
CA LEU A 68 -7.87 -13.61 10.40
C LEU A 68 -7.57 -14.13 8.98
N HIS A 69 -8.16 -13.53 7.96
CA HIS A 69 -8.10 -14.01 6.58
C HIS A 69 -7.12 -13.17 5.75
N LYS A 70 -5.82 -13.43 5.93
CA LYS A 70 -4.74 -12.71 5.22
C LYS A 70 -4.89 -12.81 3.69
N THR A 71 -5.19 -14.00 3.17
CA THR A 71 -5.39 -14.23 1.73
C THR A 71 -6.61 -13.47 1.22
N GLY A 72 -7.74 -13.52 1.94
CA GLY A 72 -8.94 -12.77 1.60
C GLY A 72 -8.71 -11.25 1.60
N ALA A 73 -7.99 -10.74 2.61
CA ALA A 73 -7.59 -9.33 2.67
C ALA A 73 -6.68 -8.93 1.51
N SER A 74 -5.75 -9.81 1.10
CA SER A 74 -4.86 -9.59 -0.05
C SER A 74 -5.64 -9.52 -1.36
N LEU A 75 -6.56 -10.47 -1.60
CA LEU A 75 -7.43 -10.48 -2.77
C LEU A 75 -8.34 -9.26 -2.81
N PHE A 76 -8.89 -8.87 -1.66
CA PHE A 76 -9.71 -7.67 -1.55
C PHE A 76 -8.91 -6.40 -1.83
N LEU A 77 -7.67 -6.29 -1.30
CA LEU A 77 -6.78 -5.18 -1.62
C LEU A 77 -6.44 -5.14 -3.11
N ARG A 78 -6.18 -6.29 -3.73
CA ARG A 78 -5.93 -6.39 -5.17
C ARG A 78 -7.16 -5.97 -5.99
N LYS A 79 -8.37 -6.28 -5.53
CA LYS A 79 -9.61 -5.80 -6.15
C LYS A 79 -9.71 -4.27 -6.03
N LEU A 80 -9.57 -3.72 -4.82
CA LEU A 80 -9.57 -2.27 -4.59
C LEU A 80 -8.53 -1.54 -5.44
N ALA A 81 -7.35 -2.14 -5.61
CA ALA A 81 -6.27 -1.58 -6.42
C ALA A 81 -6.58 -1.55 -7.92
N ARG A 82 -7.33 -2.54 -8.42
CA ARG A 82 -7.83 -2.55 -9.80
C ARG A 82 -8.93 -1.52 -9.99
N ASP A 83 -9.89 -1.49 -9.07
CA ASP A 83 -11.06 -0.61 -9.15
C ASP A 83 -10.69 0.87 -8.93
N ASN A 84 -9.56 1.15 -8.29
CA ASN A 84 -9.09 2.49 -7.93
C ASN A 84 -7.62 2.71 -8.33
N ALA A 85 -7.26 2.34 -9.56
CA ALA A 85 -5.87 2.40 -10.04
C ALA A 85 -5.21 3.79 -9.91
N GLU A 86 -6.01 4.87 -9.95
CA GLU A 86 -5.54 6.25 -9.82
C GLU A 86 -5.28 6.69 -8.37
N LEU A 87 -5.77 5.97 -7.36
CA LEU A 87 -5.59 6.37 -5.95
C LEU A 87 -4.15 6.29 -5.50
N PHE A 88 -3.37 5.32 -5.98
CA PHE A 88 -1.96 5.21 -5.66
C PHE A 88 -1.10 5.41 -6.89
N VAL A 89 -0.18 6.37 -6.82
CA VAL A 89 0.77 6.70 -7.91
C VAL A 89 1.48 5.46 -8.45
N ARG A 90 1.70 4.48 -7.58
CA ARG A 90 2.38 3.24 -7.93
C ARG A 90 1.50 2.22 -8.66
N TRP A 91 0.21 2.10 -8.32
CA TRP A 91 -0.67 1.12 -8.97
C TRP A 91 -0.80 1.42 -10.47
N LYS A 92 -0.75 2.71 -10.82
CA LYS A 92 -0.62 3.19 -12.20
C LYS A 92 0.71 2.83 -12.89
N LEU A 93 1.83 2.85 -12.16
CA LEU A 93 3.18 2.68 -12.74
C LEU A 93 3.67 1.22 -12.83
N PHE A 94 3.25 0.34 -11.93
CA PHE A 94 3.76 -1.05 -11.83
C PHE A 94 2.67 -2.13 -11.87
N GLY A 95 1.39 -1.74 -11.97
CA GLY A 95 0.25 -2.66 -11.96
C GLY A 95 0.08 -3.44 -10.65
N THR A 96 -0.92 -4.33 -10.62
CA THR A 96 -1.18 -5.22 -9.48
C THR A 96 -0.20 -6.40 -9.38
N ALA A 97 0.85 -6.45 -10.20
CA ALA A 97 1.87 -7.50 -10.18
C ALA A 97 2.69 -7.53 -8.88
N THR A 98 2.55 -6.51 -8.03
CA THR A 98 3.24 -6.42 -6.73
C THR A 98 2.50 -7.10 -5.56
N PHE A 99 1.36 -7.73 -5.81
CA PHE A 99 0.68 -8.56 -4.82
C PHE A 99 1.14 -10.01 -5.03
N ASN A 100 2.21 -10.45 -4.38
CA ASN A 100 2.41 -11.88 -4.16
C ASN A 100 1.67 -12.33 -2.90
#